data_AF-A0A0S8AQS0-F1
#
_entry.id   AF-A0A0S8AQS0-F1
#
_cell.length_a   1.000
_cell.length_b   1.000
_cell.length_c   1.000
_cell.angle_alpha   90.00
_cell.angle_beta   90.00
_cell.angle_gamma   90.00
#
_symmetry.space_group_name_H-M   'P 1'
#
loop_
_entity.id
_entity.type
_entity.pdbx_description
1 polymer ?
#
loop_
_entity_poly.entity_id
_entity_poly.type
_entity_poly.pdbx_seq_one_letter_code
_entity_poly.pdbx_strand_id
1 'polypeptide(L)'
;MGRKHLKAGQCFLICFAGVVIILLSGCATFQGIKGKLAAREYINRSSELVAAGDYQAAIEENQRVLSMGVEGVPKDRAAFNIALIYASNKNPRKDYRKSLRYFKTIVEDYPESPLREQAETWADVMSALQKATVRSKGNNNGENPSNEQITSNLHLLQSQKLFSEGKYQEVLDENSVLLEMPGKSLFRDRALFNMGLVYAHHDNPDKDYAKSLSYFTQLINEYPESPLAVQAAIWQNVLNIIEKAKQVDIEIEQKKKELSR
;
A
#
# COMPACT_ATOMS: atom_id res chain seq x y z
N MET A 1 -7.09 -18.53 -71.17
CA MET A 1 -5.96 -18.01 -70.37
C MET A 1 -5.72 -16.56 -70.75
N GLY A 2 -6.14 -15.59 -69.92
CA GLY A 2 -5.95 -14.16 -70.21
C GLY A 2 -5.25 -13.48 -69.04
N ARG A 3 -3.93 -13.29 -69.14
CA ARG A 3 -3.16 -12.50 -68.15
C ARG A 3 -3.41 -11.02 -68.43
N LYS A 4 -4.12 -10.34 -67.52
CA LYS A 4 -4.26 -8.88 -67.54
C LYS A 4 -2.92 -8.27 -67.13
N HIS A 5 -2.24 -7.61 -68.06
CA HIS A 5 -1.06 -6.80 -67.77
C HIS A 5 -1.49 -5.55 -66.98
N LEU A 6 -1.09 -5.46 -65.72
CA LEU A 6 -1.16 -4.23 -64.94
C LEU A 6 -0.24 -3.19 -65.61
N LYS A 7 -0.79 -2.03 -65.99
CA LYS A 7 -0.03 -0.94 -66.63
C LYS A 7 0.95 -0.37 -65.61
N ALA A 8 2.18 -0.04 -66.03
CA ALA A 8 3.28 0.39 -65.15
C ALA A 8 2.91 1.53 -64.17
N GLY A 9 1.97 2.42 -64.52
CA GLY A 9 1.45 3.47 -63.63
C GLY A 9 0.63 2.97 -62.43
N GLN A 10 -0.01 1.80 -62.52
CA GLN A 10 -0.75 1.18 -61.40
C GLN A 10 0.20 0.57 -60.36
N CYS A 11 1.35 0.01 -60.78
CA CYS A 11 2.38 -0.44 -59.84
C CYS A 11 3.00 0.74 -59.06
N PHE A 12 3.21 1.88 -59.72
CA PHE A 12 3.76 3.08 -59.07
C PHE A 12 2.84 3.62 -57.97
N LEU A 13 1.52 3.67 -58.23
CA LEU A 13 0.52 4.09 -57.23
C LEU A 13 0.42 3.13 -56.05
N ILE A 14 0.51 1.82 -56.29
CA ILE A 14 0.50 0.80 -55.21
C ILE A 14 1.77 0.90 -54.35
N CYS A 15 2.94 1.10 -54.96
CA CYS A 15 4.19 1.30 -54.23
C CYS A 15 4.17 2.61 -53.41
N PHE A 16 3.66 3.70 -53.99
CA PHE A 16 3.55 4.98 -53.27
C PHE A 16 2.57 4.89 -52.10
N ALA A 17 1.41 4.24 -52.30
CA ALA A 17 0.45 3.97 -51.22
C ALA A 17 1.05 3.08 -50.12
N GLY A 18 1.82 2.05 -50.49
CA GLY A 18 2.52 1.19 -49.54
C GLY A 18 3.57 1.94 -48.71
N VAL A 19 4.36 2.81 -49.32
CA VAL A 19 5.36 3.64 -48.62
C VAL A 19 4.67 4.62 -47.66
N VAL A 20 3.56 5.25 -48.08
CA VAL A 20 2.78 6.14 -47.21
C VAL A 20 2.20 5.38 -46.02
N ILE A 21 1.67 4.16 -46.20
CA ILE A 21 1.16 3.33 -45.10
C ILE A 21 2.28 2.91 -44.13
N ILE A 22 3.47 2.56 -44.63
CA ILE A 22 4.62 2.21 -43.79
C ILE A 22 5.10 3.44 -42.99
N LEU A 23 5.14 4.62 -43.60
CA LEU A 23 5.54 5.86 -42.94
C LEU A 23 4.52 6.31 -41.87
N LEU A 24 3.22 6.17 -42.13
CA LEU A 24 2.16 6.49 -41.17
C LEU A 24 2.15 5.50 -39.98
N SER A 25 2.30 4.21 -40.24
CA SER A 25 2.39 3.15 -39.22
C SER A 25 3.66 3.27 -38.36
N GLY A 26 4.79 3.68 -38.97
CA GLY A 26 6.06 3.92 -38.29
C GLY A 26 6.00 5.09 -37.30
N CYS A 27 5.20 6.12 -37.59
CA CYS A 27 5.05 7.28 -36.71
C CYS A 27 4.25 6.96 -35.43
N ALA A 28 3.14 6.22 -35.57
CA ALA A 28 2.29 5.83 -34.43
C ALA A 28 3.01 4.87 -33.47
N THR A 29 3.75 3.89 -34.02
CA THR A 29 4.55 2.95 -33.21
C THR A 29 5.70 3.63 -32.47
N PHE A 30 6.40 4.57 -33.12
CA PHE A 30 7.47 5.34 -32.49
C PHE A 30 6.96 6.28 -31.39
N GLN A 31 5.81 6.93 -31.59
CA GLN A 31 5.15 7.73 -30.53
C GLN A 31 4.70 6.85 -29.36
N GLY A 32 4.19 5.66 -29.63
CA GLY A 32 3.81 4.67 -28.60
C GLY A 32 4.98 4.26 -27.71
N ILE A 33 6.14 3.96 -28.29
CA ILE A 33 7.36 3.59 -27.54
C ILE A 33 7.84 4.76 -26.66
N LYS A 34 7.90 5.97 -27.22
CA LYS A 34 8.29 7.17 -26.46
C LYS A 34 7.35 7.44 -25.28
N GLY A 35 6.04 7.31 -25.49
CA GLY A 35 5.04 7.49 -24.44
C GLY A 35 5.21 6.50 -23.29
N LYS A 36 5.43 5.22 -23.61
CA LYS A 36 5.69 4.17 -22.60
C LYS A 36 6.98 4.41 -21.82
N LEU A 37 8.04 4.87 -22.48
CA LEU A 37 9.30 5.20 -21.82
C LEU A 37 9.15 6.38 -20.85
N ALA A 38 8.52 7.47 -21.31
CA ALA A 38 8.25 8.64 -20.47
C ALA A 38 7.35 8.29 -19.27
N ALA A 39 6.31 7.47 -19.48
CA ALA A 39 5.47 6.98 -18.38
C ALA A 39 6.27 6.23 -17.31
N ARG A 40 7.23 5.39 -17.74
CA ARG A 40 8.09 4.64 -16.83
C ARG A 40 9.04 5.56 -16.05
N GLU A 41 9.57 6.59 -16.70
CA GLU A 41 10.41 7.61 -16.05
C GLU A 41 9.63 8.36 -14.97
N TYR A 42 8.41 8.80 -15.26
CA TYR A 42 7.55 9.45 -14.28
C TYR A 42 7.24 8.54 -13.08
N ILE A 43 6.95 7.25 -13.30
CA ILE A 43 6.73 6.29 -12.21
C ILE A 43 7.99 6.11 -11.36
N ASN A 44 9.16 5.96 -11.97
CA ASN A 44 10.41 5.80 -11.23
C ASN A 44 10.72 7.04 -10.39
N ARG A 45 10.59 8.23 -10.99
CA ARG A 45 10.79 9.50 -10.30
C ARG A 45 9.80 9.70 -9.15
N SER A 46 8.56 9.27 -9.32
CA SER A 46 7.59 9.27 -8.24
C SER A 46 8.08 8.44 -7.04
N SER A 47 8.62 7.23 -7.27
CA SER A 47 9.16 6.40 -6.19
C SER A 47 10.34 7.06 -5.47
N GLU A 48 11.23 7.73 -6.19
CA GLU A 48 12.33 8.51 -5.61
C GLU A 48 11.81 9.67 -4.74
N LEU A 49 10.79 10.38 -5.22
CA LEU A 49 10.15 11.48 -4.49
C LEU A 49 9.44 10.99 -3.22
N VAL A 50 8.78 9.83 -3.27
CA VAL A 50 8.22 9.19 -2.05
C VAL A 50 9.33 8.88 -1.05
N ALA A 51 10.47 8.35 -1.50
CA ALA A 51 11.61 8.05 -0.63
C ALA A 51 12.21 9.34 -0.02
N ALA A 52 12.21 10.44 -0.77
CA ALA A 52 12.61 11.76 -0.29
C ALA A 52 11.56 12.45 0.59
N GLY A 53 10.36 11.88 0.75
CA GLY A 53 9.25 12.45 1.51
C GLY A 53 8.45 13.53 0.77
N ASP A 54 8.73 13.79 -0.50
CA ASP A 54 7.96 14.71 -1.34
C ASP A 54 6.77 14.00 -1.99
N TYR A 55 5.76 13.72 -1.18
CA TYR A 55 4.56 13.00 -1.60
C TYR A 55 3.72 13.77 -2.63
N GLN A 56 3.75 15.10 -2.59
CA GLN A 56 2.97 15.93 -3.50
C GLN A 56 3.56 15.87 -4.90
N ALA A 57 4.86 16.06 -5.04
CA ALA A 57 5.54 15.91 -6.32
C ALA A 57 5.42 14.46 -6.83
N ALA A 58 5.50 13.46 -5.94
CA ALA A 58 5.31 12.07 -6.32
C ALA A 58 3.91 11.78 -6.90
N ILE A 59 2.86 12.41 -6.36
CA ILE A 59 1.49 12.31 -6.90
C ILE A 59 1.44 12.97 -8.28
N GLU A 60 2.03 14.15 -8.44
CA GLU A 60 2.05 14.88 -9.71
C GLU A 60 2.73 14.09 -10.84
N GLU A 61 3.83 13.39 -10.55
CA GLU A 61 4.49 12.52 -11.52
C GLU A 61 3.56 11.38 -11.99
N ASN A 62 2.86 10.71 -11.07
CA ASN A 62 1.88 9.68 -11.48
C ASN A 62 0.67 10.29 -12.21
N GLN A 63 0.24 11.51 -11.86
CA GLN A 63 -0.85 12.18 -12.57
C GLN A 63 -0.48 12.48 -14.03
N ARG A 64 0.79 12.79 -14.31
CA ARG A 64 1.29 12.93 -15.69
C ARG A 64 1.11 11.63 -16.49
N VAL A 65 1.28 10.47 -15.86
CA VAL A 65 1.05 9.17 -16.51
C VAL A 65 -0.43 8.96 -16.81
N LEU A 66 -1.32 9.29 -15.86
CA LEU A 66 -2.77 9.16 -16.05
C LEU A 66 -3.30 10.04 -17.20
N SER A 67 -2.70 11.21 -17.41
CA SER A 67 -3.10 12.15 -18.47
C SER A 67 -2.55 11.80 -19.86
N MET A 68 -1.66 10.83 -19.99
CA MET A 68 -1.10 10.46 -21.30
C MET A 68 -2.18 9.81 -22.18
N GLY A 69 -2.37 10.32 -23.40
CA GLY A 69 -3.28 9.76 -24.40
C GLY A 69 -2.70 8.57 -25.20
N VAL A 70 -1.63 7.94 -24.70
CA VAL A 70 -0.89 6.89 -25.42
C VAL A 70 -1.35 5.51 -24.96
N GLU A 71 -1.68 4.65 -25.91
CA GLU A 71 -2.13 3.28 -25.63
C GLU A 71 -1.03 2.42 -25.00
N GLY A 72 -1.41 1.59 -24.03
CA GLY A 72 -0.50 0.70 -23.30
C GLY A 72 0.44 1.42 -22.31
N VAL A 73 0.18 2.69 -22.00
CA VAL A 73 0.77 3.36 -20.83
C VAL A 73 0.20 2.72 -19.56
N PRO A 74 1.03 2.42 -18.54
CA PRO A 74 0.60 1.75 -17.31
C PRO A 74 -0.15 2.69 -16.35
N LYS A 75 -1.34 3.12 -16.76
CA LYS A 75 -2.20 4.05 -15.98
C LYS A 75 -2.74 3.40 -14.71
N ASP A 76 -3.03 2.11 -14.75
CA ASP A 76 -3.38 1.29 -13.60
C ASP A 76 -2.30 1.37 -12.50
N ARG A 77 -1.03 1.23 -12.86
CA ARG A 77 0.11 1.35 -11.94
C ARG A 77 0.23 2.76 -11.37
N ALA A 78 0.03 3.79 -12.19
CA ALA A 78 0.07 5.17 -11.72
C ALA A 78 -1.07 5.47 -10.73
N ALA A 79 -2.29 5.00 -11.01
CA ALA A 79 -3.41 5.08 -10.08
C ALA A 79 -3.12 4.34 -8.76
N PHE A 80 -2.52 3.15 -8.84
CA PHE A 80 -2.16 2.36 -7.67
C PHE A 80 -1.13 3.07 -6.79
N ASN A 81 -0.09 3.66 -7.39
CA ASN A 81 0.91 4.44 -6.68
C ASN A 81 0.29 5.65 -5.98
N ILE A 82 -0.58 6.41 -6.66
CA ILE A 82 -1.28 7.55 -6.04
C ILE A 82 -2.12 7.08 -4.86
N ALA A 83 -2.83 5.95 -5.01
CA ALA A 83 -3.64 5.38 -3.94
C ALA A 83 -2.78 5.04 -2.70
N LEU A 84 -1.63 4.40 -2.90
CA LEU A 84 -0.67 4.10 -1.82
C LEU A 84 -0.10 5.36 -1.18
N ILE A 85 0.24 6.39 -1.96
CA ILE A 85 0.74 7.66 -1.41
C ILE A 85 -0.31 8.33 -0.53
N TYR A 86 -1.58 8.31 -0.92
CA TYR A 86 -2.68 8.82 -0.09
C TYR A 86 -2.99 7.94 1.13
N ALA A 87 -2.66 6.64 1.09
CA ALA A 87 -2.81 5.74 2.24
C ALA A 87 -1.64 5.82 3.24
N SER A 88 -0.46 6.29 2.80
CA SER A 88 0.76 6.26 3.59
C SER A 88 0.66 7.07 4.87
N ASN A 89 0.95 6.45 6.02
CA ASN A 89 1.05 7.14 7.31
C ASN A 89 2.19 8.16 7.36
N LYS A 90 3.21 8.00 6.50
CA LYS A 90 4.32 8.95 6.41
C LYS A 90 3.96 10.21 5.61
N ASN A 91 2.86 10.19 4.85
CA ASN A 91 2.35 11.36 4.15
C ASN A 91 1.52 12.24 5.11
N PRO A 92 1.96 13.47 5.43
CA PRO A 92 1.21 14.36 6.32
C PRO A 92 -0.17 14.74 5.76
N ARG A 93 -0.35 14.62 4.45
CA ARG A 93 -1.60 14.89 3.72
C ARG A 93 -2.35 13.61 3.33
N LYS A 94 -2.12 12.50 4.04
CA LYS A 94 -2.84 11.24 3.80
C LYS A 94 -4.35 11.45 3.83
N ASP A 95 -5.05 10.77 2.92
CA ASP A 95 -6.49 10.88 2.74
C ASP A 95 -7.02 9.54 2.26
N TYR A 96 -7.54 8.73 3.20
CA TYR A 96 -8.06 7.40 2.91
C TYR A 96 -9.25 7.44 1.93
N ARG A 97 -10.01 8.54 1.88
CA ARG A 97 -11.11 8.68 0.92
C ARG A 97 -10.58 8.89 -0.50
N LYS A 98 -9.51 9.68 -0.67
CA LYS A 98 -8.84 9.80 -1.97
C LYS A 98 -8.17 8.49 -2.36
N SER A 99 -7.48 7.84 -1.44
CA SER A 99 -6.86 6.53 -1.67
C SER A 99 -7.89 5.49 -2.14
N LEU A 100 -9.01 5.35 -1.41
CA LEU A 100 -10.12 4.48 -1.76
C LEU A 100 -10.62 4.73 -3.19
N ARG A 101 -10.78 6.00 -3.58
CA ARG A 101 -11.25 6.37 -4.92
C ARG A 101 -10.32 5.85 -6.00
N TYR A 102 -9.00 6.01 -5.84
CA TYR A 102 -8.04 5.52 -6.84
C TYR A 102 -7.99 3.99 -6.89
N PHE A 103 -8.11 3.30 -5.76
CA PHE A 103 -8.22 1.83 -5.79
C PHE A 103 -9.49 1.36 -6.50
N LYS A 104 -10.63 2.00 -6.25
CA LYS A 104 -11.88 1.71 -6.98
C LYS A 104 -11.76 1.95 -8.48
N THR A 105 -11.13 3.05 -8.87
CA THR A 105 -10.81 3.33 -10.28
C THR A 105 -10.05 2.18 -10.94
N ILE A 106 -9.12 1.51 -10.24
CA ILE A 106 -8.40 0.36 -10.80
C ILE A 106 -9.35 -0.83 -11.01
N VAL A 107 -10.20 -1.11 -10.03
CA VAL A 107 -11.17 -2.21 -10.08
C VAL A 107 -12.21 -2.02 -11.19
N GLU A 108 -12.64 -0.77 -11.41
CA GLU A 108 -13.70 -0.39 -12.34
C GLU A 108 -13.18 -0.18 -13.77
N ASP A 109 -12.11 0.60 -13.94
CA ASP A 109 -11.65 1.05 -15.26
C ASP A 109 -10.57 0.14 -15.88
N TYR A 110 -9.95 -0.73 -15.08
CA TYR A 110 -8.85 -1.61 -15.51
C TYR A 110 -9.10 -3.08 -15.12
N PRO A 111 -10.20 -3.71 -15.60
CA PRO A 111 -10.58 -5.06 -15.20
C PRO A 111 -9.54 -6.14 -15.56
N GLU A 112 -8.73 -5.92 -16.59
CA GLU A 112 -7.65 -6.83 -17.02
C GLU A 112 -6.31 -6.53 -16.35
N SER A 113 -6.23 -5.53 -15.45
CA SER A 113 -4.98 -5.19 -14.78
C SER A 113 -4.56 -6.29 -13.80
N PRO A 114 -3.27 -6.68 -13.76
CA PRO A 114 -2.76 -7.58 -12.73
C PRO A 114 -2.85 -6.98 -11.32
N LEU A 115 -3.12 -5.68 -11.19
CA LEU A 115 -3.28 -5.00 -9.90
C LEU A 115 -4.73 -5.00 -9.41
N ARG A 116 -5.69 -5.51 -10.19
CA ARG A 116 -7.13 -5.42 -9.88
C ARG A 116 -7.47 -6.04 -8.53
N GLU A 117 -7.12 -7.30 -8.30
CA GLU A 117 -7.42 -8.02 -7.06
C GLU A 117 -6.76 -7.35 -5.84
N GLN A 118 -5.52 -6.88 -6.02
CA GLN A 118 -4.80 -6.15 -4.99
C GLN A 118 -5.49 -4.80 -4.68
N ALA A 119 -5.94 -4.08 -5.70
CA ALA A 119 -6.67 -2.83 -5.54
C ALA A 119 -8.04 -3.03 -4.87
N GLU A 120 -8.73 -4.13 -5.16
CA GLU A 120 -9.98 -4.51 -4.49
C GLU A 120 -9.76 -4.73 -2.99
N THR A 121 -8.73 -5.50 -2.63
CA THR A 121 -8.32 -5.69 -1.23
C THR A 121 -8.01 -4.37 -0.54
N TRP A 122 -7.23 -3.49 -1.18
CA TRP A 122 -6.90 -2.19 -0.61
C TRP A 122 -8.11 -1.25 -0.52
N ALA A 123 -9.06 -1.34 -1.44
CA ALA A 123 -10.30 -0.57 -1.38
C ALA A 123 -11.12 -0.95 -0.13
N ASP A 124 -11.22 -2.23 0.20
CA ASP A 124 -11.89 -2.66 1.44
C ASP A 124 -11.18 -2.13 2.69
N VAL A 125 -9.84 -2.20 2.72
CA VAL A 125 -9.03 -1.63 3.82
C VAL A 125 -9.27 -0.12 3.95
N MET A 126 -9.20 0.63 2.84
CA MET A 126 -9.42 2.08 2.86
C MET A 126 -10.86 2.45 3.26
N SER A 127 -11.85 1.66 2.85
CA SER A 127 -13.26 1.82 3.24
C SER A 127 -13.45 1.64 4.74
N ALA A 128 -12.84 0.61 5.33
CA ALA A 128 -12.84 0.40 6.77
C ALA A 128 -12.16 1.55 7.53
N LEU A 129 -10.97 1.98 7.08
CA LEU A 129 -10.22 3.10 7.67
C LEU A 129 -10.95 4.45 7.53
N GLN A 130 -11.68 4.66 6.44
CA GLN A 130 -12.49 5.86 6.27
C GLN A 130 -13.67 5.87 7.24
N LYS A 131 -14.45 4.77 7.32
CA LYS A 131 -15.59 4.64 8.25
C LYS A 131 -15.14 4.85 9.69
N ALA A 132 -14.01 4.25 10.05
CA ALA A 132 -13.33 4.44 11.32
C ALA A 132 -13.00 5.91 11.63
N THR A 133 -12.39 6.61 10.68
CA THR A 133 -11.99 8.01 10.84
C THR A 133 -13.22 8.93 10.99
N VAL A 134 -14.29 8.65 10.25
CA VAL A 134 -15.56 9.38 10.35
C VAL A 134 -16.23 9.13 11.70
N ARG A 135 -16.26 7.88 12.18
CA ARG A 135 -16.80 7.53 13.52
C ARG A 135 -16.01 8.20 14.65
N SER A 136 -14.68 8.26 14.53
CA SER A 136 -13.83 8.99 15.48
C SER A 136 -14.07 10.51 15.45
N LYS A 137 -14.27 11.12 14.28
CA LYS A 137 -14.60 12.55 14.17
C LYS A 137 -16.03 12.89 14.61
N GLY A 138 -16.99 11.98 14.41
CA GLY A 138 -18.38 12.15 14.82
C GLY A 138 -18.61 12.05 16.33
N ASN A 139 -17.67 11.47 17.07
CA ASN A 139 -17.66 11.52 18.54
C ASN A 139 -17.06 12.82 19.10
N ASN A 140 -16.47 13.69 18.25
CA ASN A 140 -15.91 14.98 18.67
C ASN A 140 -16.94 16.10 18.42
N ASN A 141 -18.03 16.08 19.19
CA ASN A 141 -19.01 17.17 19.22
C ASN A 141 -18.44 18.40 19.94
N GLY A 142 -17.51 19.14 19.32
CA GLY A 142 -17.13 20.49 19.76
C GLY A 142 -16.64 20.66 21.21
N GLU A 143 -16.48 19.58 21.97
CA GLU A 143 -15.92 19.59 23.32
C GLU A 143 -14.41 19.73 23.22
N ASN A 144 -13.87 20.65 24.00
CA ASN A 144 -12.43 20.80 24.19
C ASN A 144 -11.90 19.42 24.64
N PRO A 145 -10.90 18.82 23.95
CA PRO A 145 -10.41 17.50 24.30
C PRO A 145 -10.04 17.50 25.78
N SER A 146 -10.58 16.55 26.54
CA SER A 146 -10.31 16.47 27.97
C SER A 146 -8.80 16.35 28.20
N ASN A 147 -8.30 16.82 29.33
CA ASN A 147 -6.87 16.71 29.68
C ASN A 147 -6.36 15.26 29.52
N GLU A 148 -7.21 14.27 29.80
CA GLU A 148 -6.92 12.84 29.63
C GLU A 148 -6.69 12.44 28.16
N GLN A 149 -7.48 12.99 27.22
CA GLN A 149 -7.28 12.76 25.78
C GLN A 149 -6.01 13.43 25.25
N ILE A 150 -5.69 14.63 25.75
CA ILE A 150 -4.46 15.34 25.39
C ILE A 150 -3.25 14.53 25.86
N THR A 151 -3.25 14.12 27.12
CA THR A 151 -2.19 13.28 27.72
C THR A 151 -2.04 11.96 26.98
N SER A 152 -3.14 11.27 26.65
CA SER A 152 -3.08 10.02 25.91
C SER A 152 -2.52 10.19 24.48
N ASN A 153 -2.87 11.27 23.79
CA ASN A 153 -2.29 11.58 22.48
C ASN A 153 -0.78 11.87 22.56
N LEU A 154 -0.33 12.55 23.62
CA LEU A 154 1.08 12.84 23.84
C LEU A 154 1.89 11.55 24.00
N HIS A 155 1.42 10.61 24.83
CA HIS A 155 2.06 9.31 25.01
C HIS A 155 2.14 8.52 23.71
N LEU A 156 1.09 8.53 22.88
CA LEU A 156 1.13 7.87 21.56
C LEU A 156 2.15 8.50 20.60
N LEU A 157 2.23 9.83 20.56
CA LEU A 157 3.21 10.53 19.71
C LEU A 157 4.64 10.24 20.18
N GLN A 158 4.87 10.24 21.48
CA GLN A 158 6.15 9.89 22.08
C GLN A 158 6.54 8.45 21.76
N SER A 159 5.62 7.51 21.90
CA SER A 159 5.81 6.11 21.51
C SER A 159 6.21 5.98 20.03
N GLN A 160 5.56 6.69 19.12
CA GLN A 160 5.87 6.62 17.69
C GLN A 160 7.27 7.15 17.39
N LYS A 161 7.67 8.23 18.08
CA LYS A 161 9.02 8.78 17.99
C LYS A 161 10.05 7.77 18.47
N LEU A 162 9.87 7.18 19.64
CA LEU A 162 10.76 6.16 20.20
C LEU A 162 10.89 4.94 19.28
N PHE A 163 9.79 4.51 18.66
CA PHE A 163 9.79 3.42 17.68
C PHE A 163 10.67 3.76 16.46
N SER A 164 10.57 4.98 15.95
CA SER A 164 11.41 5.44 14.83
C SER A 164 12.90 5.55 15.17
N GLU A 165 13.22 5.72 16.46
CA GLU A 165 14.58 5.74 16.99
C GLU A 165 15.11 4.32 17.33
N GLY A 166 14.31 3.27 17.12
CA GLY A 166 14.69 1.88 17.42
C GLY A 166 14.68 1.54 18.91
N LYS A 167 14.10 2.40 19.76
CA LYS A 167 14.08 2.27 21.21
C LYS A 167 12.91 1.43 21.69
N TYR A 168 12.93 0.14 21.35
CA TYR A 168 11.79 -0.76 21.50
C TYR A 168 11.27 -0.90 22.93
N GLN A 169 12.16 -1.03 23.92
CA GLN A 169 11.74 -1.14 25.32
C GLN A 169 11.01 0.13 25.78
N GLU A 170 11.53 1.30 25.42
CA GLU A 170 10.92 2.58 25.77
C GLU A 170 9.56 2.77 25.07
N VAL A 171 9.37 2.20 23.88
CA VAL A 171 8.03 2.13 23.24
C VAL A 171 7.06 1.30 24.09
N LEU A 172 7.50 0.17 24.62
CA LEU A 172 6.65 -0.69 25.47
C LEU A 172 6.26 0.03 26.76
N ASP A 173 7.22 0.68 27.40
CA ASP A 173 7.00 1.45 28.64
C ASP A 173 6.05 2.64 28.39
N GLU A 174 6.19 3.32 27.26
CA GLU A 174 5.30 4.44 26.91
C GLU A 174 3.86 3.97 26.63
N ASN A 175 3.68 2.82 25.98
CA ASN A 175 2.34 2.28 25.70
C ASN A 175 1.72 1.60 26.92
N SER A 176 2.49 1.07 27.88
CA SER A 176 1.93 0.47 29.11
C SER A 176 1.20 1.52 29.96
N VAL A 177 1.70 2.76 30.00
CA VAL A 177 1.01 3.89 30.66
C VAL A 177 -0.41 4.07 30.10
N LEU A 178 -0.61 3.90 28.78
CA LEU A 178 -1.93 3.98 28.15
C LEU A 178 -2.87 2.82 28.57
N LEU A 179 -2.31 1.64 28.85
CA LEU A 179 -3.05 0.48 29.34
C LEU A 179 -3.39 0.57 30.83
N GLU A 180 -2.64 1.35 31.60
CA GLU A 180 -2.83 1.52 33.04
C GLU A 180 -3.74 2.72 33.37
N MET A 181 -3.90 3.68 32.45
CA MET A 181 -4.76 4.84 32.68
C MET A 181 -6.23 4.44 32.97
N PRO A 182 -6.85 4.99 34.04
CA PRO A 182 -8.20 4.64 34.45
C PRO A 182 -9.24 5.13 33.44
N GLY A 183 -10.22 4.28 33.15
CA GLY A 183 -11.24 4.53 32.11
C GLY A 183 -11.00 3.69 30.85
N LYS A 184 -12.04 3.52 30.02
CA LYS A 184 -11.90 2.99 28.65
C LYS A 184 -11.23 4.06 27.79
N SER A 185 -9.94 4.32 28.04
CA SER A 185 -9.17 5.28 27.27
C SER A 185 -9.29 4.94 25.79
N LEU A 186 -9.65 5.95 24.98
CA LEU A 186 -9.87 5.89 23.54
C LEU A 186 -8.65 5.42 22.73
N PHE A 187 -7.55 5.09 23.42
CA PHE A 187 -6.23 4.85 22.86
C PHE A 187 -5.61 3.52 23.32
N ARG A 188 -6.32 2.74 24.14
CA ARG A 188 -5.86 1.40 24.56
C ARG A 188 -5.73 0.43 23.38
N ASP A 189 -6.62 0.53 22.39
CA ASP A 189 -6.52 -0.23 21.15
C ASP A 189 -5.22 0.08 20.39
N ARG A 190 -4.84 1.36 20.29
CA ARG A 190 -3.56 1.80 19.70
C ARG A 190 -2.36 1.31 20.49
N ALA A 191 -2.44 1.35 21.82
CA ALA A 191 -1.38 0.86 22.69
C ALA A 191 -1.12 -0.63 22.46
N LEU A 192 -2.18 -1.46 22.50
CA LEU A 192 -2.09 -2.89 22.22
C LEU A 192 -1.53 -3.16 20.82
N PHE A 193 -1.97 -2.38 19.81
CA PHE A 193 -1.47 -2.54 18.44
C PHE A 193 0.01 -2.23 18.33
N ASN A 194 0.46 -1.12 18.91
CA ASN A 194 1.86 -0.70 18.90
C ASN A 194 2.76 -1.72 19.61
N MET A 195 2.33 -2.22 20.78
CA MET A 195 3.08 -3.26 21.50
C MET A 195 3.17 -4.56 20.67
N GLY A 196 2.08 -4.95 20.00
CA GLY A 196 2.09 -6.05 19.04
C GLY A 196 3.13 -5.85 17.93
N LEU A 197 3.19 -4.66 17.33
CA LEU A 197 4.17 -4.34 16.29
C LEU A 197 5.61 -4.34 16.81
N VAL A 198 5.87 -3.83 18.01
CA VAL A 198 7.22 -3.83 18.62
C VAL A 198 7.73 -5.27 18.77
N TYR A 199 6.90 -6.17 19.29
CA TYR A 199 7.28 -7.57 19.45
C TYR A 199 7.37 -8.34 18.12
N ALA A 200 6.73 -7.86 17.06
CA ALA A 200 6.87 -8.40 15.70
C ALA A 200 8.07 -7.81 14.92
N HIS A 201 8.66 -6.72 15.39
CA HIS A 201 9.63 -5.97 14.59
C HIS A 201 10.95 -6.75 14.43
N HIS A 202 11.42 -6.90 13.20
CA HIS A 202 12.59 -7.74 12.91
C HIS A 202 13.91 -7.25 13.55
N ASP A 203 14.07 -5.93 13.66
CA ASP A 203 15.23 -5.28 14.29
C ASP A 203 15.16 -5.21 15.83
N ASN A 204 14.02 -5.59 16.42
CA ASN A 204 13.92 -5.67 17.87
C ASN A 204 14.70 -6.92 18.35
N PRO A 205 15.79 -6.76 19.14
CA PRO A 205 16.54 -7.92 19.65
C PRO A 205 15.67 -8.80 20.56
N ASP A 206 14.67 -8.22 21.20
CA ASP A 206 13.74 -8.89 22.11
C ASP A 206 12.41 -9.23 21.41
N LYS A 207 12.40 -9.33 20.08
CA LYS A 207 11.20 -9.72 19.32
C LYS A 207 10.69 -11.08 19.78
N ASP A 208 9.38 -11.16 19.91
CA ASP A 208 8.68 -12.33 20.44
C ASP A 208 7.32 -12.40 19.76
N TYR A 209 7.21 -13.27 18.75
CA TYR A 209 5.97 -13.41 17.99
C TYR A 209 4.81 -13.93 18.84
N ALA A 210 5.07 -14.69 19.91
CA ALA A 210 4.02 -15.13 20.81
C ALA A 210 3.45 -13.96 21.62
N LYS A 211 4.29 -13.07 22.14
CA LYS A 211 3.84 -11.82 22.78
C LYS A 211 3.11 -10.92 21.79
N SER A 212 3.63 -10.80 20.58
CA SER A 212 2.96 -10.02 19.52
C SER A 212 1.54 -10.53 19.24
N LEU A 213 1.39 -11.85 19.04
CA LEU A 213 0.09 -12.50 18.86
C LEU A 213 -0.84 -12.29 20.06
N SER A 214 -0.31 -12.31 21.29
CA SER A 214 -1.08 -12.03 22.51
C SER A 214 -1.68 -10.62 22.51
N TYR A 215 -0.90 -9.59 22.20
CA TYR A 215 -1.41 -8.21 22.14
C TYR A 215 -2.44 -8.02 21.02
N PHE A 216 -2.22 -8.62 19.85
CA PHE A 216 -3.20 -8.58 18.77
C PHE A 216 -4.49 -9.31 19.13
N THR A 217 -4.40 -10.45 19.82
CA THR A 217 -5.57 -11.19 20.32
C THR A 217 -6.35 -10.35 21.31
N GLN A 218 -5.65 -9.73 22.26
CA GLN A 218 -6.26 -8.86 23.25
C GLN A 218 -6.97 -7.68 22.59
N LEU A 219 -6.35 -7.06 21.59
CA LEU A 219 -6.95 -5.96 20.83
C LEU A 219 -8.25 -6.37 20.15
N ILE A 220 -8.24 -7.50 19.44
CA ILE A 220 -9.42 -8.01 18.71
C ILE A 220 -10.55 -8.32 19.69
N ASN A 221 -10.24 -8.91 20.84
CA ASN A 221 -11.24 -9.31 21.83
C ASN A 221 -11.82 -8.13 22.61
N GLU A 222 -10.97 -7.19 23.04
CA GLU A 222 -11.40 -6.04 23.86
C GLU A 222 -11.98 -4.90 23.02
N TYR A 223 -11.50 -4.75 21.79
CA TYR A 223 -11.88 -3.65 20.89
C TYR A 223 -12.27 -4.17 19.49
N PRO A 224 -13.27 -5.08 19.37
CA PRO A 224 -13.66 -5.66 18.08
C PRO A 224 -14.15 -4.62 17.06
N GLU A 225 -14.69 -3.50 17.56
CA GLU A 225 -15.13 -2.35 16.76
C GLU A 225 -13.97 -1.43 16.33
N SER A 226 -12.77 -1.64 16.87
CA SER A 226 -11.58 -0.85 16.52
C SER A 226 -11.14 -1.20 15.10
N PRO A 227 -10.77 -0.21 14.28
CA PRO A 227 -10.17 -0.45 12.96
C PRO A 227 -8.83 -1.18 13.07
N LEU A 228 -8.18 -1.08 14.24
CA LEU A 228 -6.95 -1.79 14.52
C LEU A 228 -7.21 -3.28 14.78
N ALA A 229 -8.43 -3.70 15.10
CA ALA A 229 -8.77 -5.13 15.23
C ALA A 229 -8.63 -5.85 13.89
N VAL A 230 -9.06 -5.20 12.81
CA VAL A 230 -8.88 -5.72 11.44
C VAL A 230 -7.39 -5.82 11.12
N GLN A 231 -6.60 -4.78 11.42
CA GLN A 231 -5.16 -4.81 11.17
C GLN A 231 -4.44 -5.86 12.04
N ALA A 232 -4.83 -5.98 13.31
CA ALA A 232 -4.31 -6.98 14.24
C ALA A 232 -4.57 -8.39 13.72
N ALA A 233 -5.77 -8.68 13.20
CA ALA A 233 -6.09 -9.99 12.61
C ALA A 233 -5.20 -10.31 11.40
N ILE A 234 -4.90 -9.30 10.55
CA ILE A 234 -3.96 -9.46 9.43
C ILE A 234 -2.57 -9.81 9.96
N TRP A 235 -2.07 -9.07 10.96
CA TRP A 235 -0.77 -9.35 11.57
C TRP A 235 -0.71 -10.73 12.21
N GLN A 236 -1.78 -11.19 12.86
CA GLN A 236 -1.85 -12.56 13.38
C GLN A 236 -1.68 -13.60 12.28
N ASN A 237 -2.36 -13.43 11.15
CA ASN A 237 -2.24 -14.34 10.02
C ASN A 237 -0.80 -14.38 9.49
N VAL A 238 -0.17 -13.21 9.32
CA VAL A 238 1.23 -13.10 8.87
C VAL A 238 2.18 -13.81 9.84
N LEU A 239 2.06 -13.53 11.14
CA LEU A 239 2.92 -14.13 12.17
C LEU A 239 2.73 -15.65 12.27
N ASN A 240 1.49 -16.13 12.16
CA ASN A 240 1.20 -17.57 12.15
C ASN A 240 1.82 -18.27 10.93
N ILE A 241 1.86 -17.63 9.76
CA ILE A 241 2.53 -18.17 8.57
C ILE A 241 4.04 -18.28 8.83
N ILE A 242 4.63 -17.24 9.43
CA ILE A 242 6.08 -17.21 9.75
C ILE A 242 6.44 -18.32 10.75
N GLU A 243 5.65 -18.49 11.82
CA GLU A 243 5.88 -19.55 12.81
C GLU A 243 5.72 -20.95 12.20
N LYS A 244 4.72 -21.18 11.35
CA LYS A 244 4.56 -22.44 10.64
C LYS A 244 5.74 -22.74 9.71
N ALA A 245 6.23 -21.75 8.97
CA ALA A 245 7.39 -21.91 8.10
C ALA A 245 8.64 -22.31 8.90
N LYS A 246 8.88 -21.64 10.03
CA LYS A 246 9.97 -21.96 10.96
C LYS A 246 9.88 -23.39 11.50
N GLN A 247 8.68 -23.86 11.85
CA GLN A 247 8.47 -25.22 12.33
C GLN A 247 8.78 -26.27 11.26
N VAL A 248 8.39 -26.03 10.00
CA VAL A 248 8.70 -26.92 8.87
C VAL A 248 10.21 -27.02 8.64
N ASP A 249 10.94 -25.91 8.71
CA ASP A 249 12.40 -25.91 8.54
C ASP A 249 13.11 -26.75 9.62
N ILE A 250 12.66 -26.64 10.89
CA ILE A 250 13.16 -27.45 12.00
C ILE A 250 12.90 -28.94 11.76
N GLU A 251 11.70 -29.32 11.32
CA GLU A 251 11.34 -30.71 11.04
C GLU A 251 12.15 -31.31 9.88
N ILE A 252 12.40 -30.52 8.83
CA ILE A 252 13.26 -30.93 7.71
C ILE A 252 14.69 -31.19 8.20
N GLU A 253 15.24 -30.31 9.05
CA GLU A 253 16.59 -30.48 9.59
C GLU A 253 16.70 -31.70 10.51
N GLN A 254 15.68 -31.96 11.34
CA GLN A 254 15.61 -33.15 12.18
C GLN A 254 15.57 -34.44 11.34
N LYS A 255 14.70 -34.51 10.33
CA LYS A 255 14.63 -35.66 9.42
C LYS A 255 15.92 -35.91 8.66
N LYS A 256 16.63 -34.85 8.23
CA LYS A 256 17.95 -34.97 7.60
C LYS A 256 18.97 -35.62 8.54
N LYS A 257 18.97 -35.23 9.83
CA LYS A 257 19.87 -35.82 10.84
C LYS A 257 19.54 -37.30 11.10
N GLU A 258 18.26 -37.66 11.16
CA GLU A 258 17.82 -39.06 11.31
C GLU A 258 18.22 -39.95 10.13
N LEU A 259 18.07 -39.46 8.89
CA LEU A 259 18.47 -40.19 7.67
C LEU A 259 19.99 -40.31 7.48
N SER A 260 20.77 -39.52 8.21
CA SER A 260 22.24 -39.53 8.16
C SER A 260 22.90 -40.41 9.22
N ARG A 261 22.11 -41.05 10.10
CA ARG A 261 22.55 -42.03 11.10
C ARG A 261 22.30 -43.45 10.60
#